data_AF-A0A924I4K1-F1
#
_entry.id   AF-A0A924I4K1-F1
#
_cell.length_a   1.000
_cell.length_b   1.000
_cell.length_c   1.000
_cell.angle_alpha   90.00
_cell.angle_beta   90.00
_cell.angle_gamma   90.00
#
_symmetry.space_group_name_H-M   'P 1'
#
loop_
_entity.id
_entity.type
_entity.pdbx_description
1 polymer ?
#
loop_
_entity_poly.entity_id
_entity_poly.type
_entity_poly.pdbx_seq_one_letter_code
_entity_poly.pdbx_strand_id
1 'polypeptide(L)'
;MTSLYLGLALTLALTLNNRLAGVRALGSLVAAIALGFMAWSIVLANLDGTFAAAPAGSRTPLWLNIQAALITAGTALLLWSIPKQFRRVAAHVPLRGTPLAYGAITRALHWAGATLVIAAFTIGQFVGILAPANPIRAEFLAAHLAIGGAVFLLTLARMFERLVKPAPPNKTEVHIAHFLLYAVITATCVTGLAMVKAPVDLMGLKLPNLPATPIAAPLHQRALPVILALLFALHLYGAVKSIRRMAR
;
A
#
# COMPACT_ATOMS: atom_id res chain seq x y z
N MET A 1 4.90 1.71 16.31
CA MET A 1 5.02 1.42 14.86
C MET A 1 4.03 2.22 13.99
N THR A 2 2.73 2.26 14.30
CA THR A 2 1.69 2.91 13.46
C THR A 2 2.03 4.34 13.00
N SER A 3 2.41 5.23 13.92
CA SER A 3 2.69 6.64 13.62
C SER A 3 3.79 6.83 12.57
N LEU A 4 4.78 5.93 12.54
CA LEU A 4 5.85 5.95 11.54
C LEU A 4 5.30 5.75 10.13
N TYR A 5 4.42 4.76 9.93
CA TYR A 5 3.84 4.49 8.62
C TYR A 5 2.86 5.57 8.17
N LEU A 6 2.07 6.13 9.09
CA LEU A 6 1.17 7.24 8.79
C LEU A 6 1.95 8.51 8.44
N GLY A 7 3.02 8.81 9.18
CA GLY A 7 3.95 9.91 8.88
C GLY A 7 4.66 9.72 7.53
N LEU A 8 5.09 8.49 7.22
CA LEU A 8 5.65 8.14 5.91
C LEU A 8 4.64 8.36 4.78
N ALA A 9 3.41 7.87 4.93
CA ALA A 9 2.36 8.04 3.94
C ALA A 9 2.03 9.53 3.68
N LEU A 10 1.95 10.33 4.74
CA LEU A 10 1.76 11.77 4.63
C LEU A 10 2.94 12.44 3.92
N THR A 11 4.17 12.10 4.32
CA THR A 11 5.39 12.63 3.70
C THR A 11 5.42 12.35 2.20
N LEU A 12 5.16 11.10 1.80
CA LEU A 12 5.16 10.72 0.38
C LEU A 12 4.01 11.36 -0.40
N ALA A 13 2.83 11.49 0.21
CA ALA A 13 1.69 12.18 -0.40
C ALA A 13 2.00 13.65 -0.73
N LEU A 14 2.73 14.35 0.15
CA LEU A 14 3.06 15.77 0.00
C LEU A 14 4.30 16.02 -0.88
N THR A 15 5.24 15.10 -0.91
CA THR A 15 6.54 15.32 -1.58
C THR A 15 6.56 14.84 -3.02
N LEU A 16 5.97 13.68 -3.35
CA LEU A 16 6.09 13.06 -4.68
C LEU A 16 5.46 13.87 -5.83
N ASN A 17 4.53 14.78 -5.52
CA ASN A 17 3.86 15.63 -6.51
C ASN A 17 4.19 17.12 -6.35
N ASN A 18 5.18 17.46 -5.53
CA ASN A 18 5.53 18.85 -5.26
C ASN A 18 6.02 19.57 -6.53
N ARG A 19 5.77 20.88 -6.65
CA ARG A 19 6.28 21.69 -7.78
C ARG A 19 7.81 21.79 -7.79
N LEU A 20 8.42 21.80 -6.61
CA LEU A 20 9.88 21.91 -6.46
C LEU A 20 10.54 20.56 -6.75
N ALA A 21 11.47 20.53 -7.69
CA ALA A 21 12.16 19.31 -8.10
C ALA A 21 12.92 18.65 -6.95
N GLY A 22 13.61 19.44 -6.12
CA GLY A 22 14.33 18.94 -4.94
C GLY A 22 13.41 18.23 -3.94
N VAL A 23 12.19 18.76 -3.73
CA VAL A 23 11.21 18.13 -2.83
C VAL A 23 10.69 16.81 -3.40
N ARG A 24 10.44 16.73 -4.73
CA ARG A 24 10.09 15.45 -5.36
C ARG A 24 11.21 14.42 -5.28
N ALA A 25 12.45 14.85 -5.53
CA ALA A 25 13.63 14.01 -5.44
C ALA A 25 13.82 13.45 -4.03
N LEU A 26 13.65 14.30 -3.00
CA LEU A 26 13.65 13.87 -1.61
C LEU A 26 12.52 12.87 -1.32
N GLY A 27 11.31 13.11 -1.82
CA GLY A 27 10.21 12.15 -1.70
C GLY A 27 10.53 10.79 -2.32
N SER A 28 11.13 10.76 -3.52
CA SER A 28 11.59 9.53 -4.17
C SER A 28 12.68 8.82 -3.35
N LEU A 29 13.61 9.55 -2.75
CA LEU A 29 14.64 9.00 -1.88
C LEU A 29 14.04 8.40 -0.60
N VAL A 30 13.13 9.11 0.07
CA VAL A 30 12.43 8.61 1.27
C VAL A 30 11.65 7.34 0.94
N ALA A 31 10.94 7.30 -0.19
CA ALA A 31 10.23 6.10 -0.63
C ALA A 31 11.20 4.92 -0.89
N ALA A 32 12.33 5.18 -1.56
CA ALA A 32 13.35 4.17 -1.82
C ALA A 32 13.96 3.62 -0.52
N ILE A 33 14.27 4.47 0.45
CA ILE A 33 14.79 4.07 1.75
C ILE A 33 13.76 3.20 2.50
N ALA A 34 12.50 3.63 2.55
CA ALA A 34 11.45 2.87 3.23
C ALA A 34 11.22 1.48 2.61
N LEU A 35 11.20 1.40 1.27
CA LEU A 35 11.12 0.12 0.55
C LEU A 35 12.38 -0.73 0.75
N GLY A 36 13.56 -0.11 0.75
CA GLY A 36 14.83 -0.77 1.05
C GLY A 36 14.83 -1.42 2.43
N PHE A 37 14.42 -0.70 3.48
CA PHE A 37 14.27 -1.26 4.82
C PHE A 37 13.23 -2.38 4.87
N MET A 38 12.12 -2.26 4.13
CA MET A 38 11.11 -3.31 4.05
C MET A 38 11.69 -4.59 3.41
N ALA A 39 12.38 -4.49 2.28
CA ALA A 39 13.06 -5.64 1.67
C ALA A 39 14.14 -6.23 2.59
N TRP A 40 14.93 -5.36 3.24
CA TRP A 40 15.95 -5.78 4.20
C TRP A 40 15.36 -6.53 5.39
N SER A 41 14.21 -6.10 5.92
CA SER A 41 13.53 -6.82 7.02
C SER A 41 13.14 -8.25 6.64
N ILE A 42 12.78 -8.49 5.38
CA ILE A 42 12.48 -9.83 4.87
C ILE A 42 13.77 -10.65 4.73
N VAL A 43 14.87 -10.04 4.26
CA VAL A 43 16.18 -10.70 4.22
C VAL A 43 16.61 -11.10 5.62
N LEU A 44 16.53 -10.20 6.60
CA LEU A 44 16.84 -10.50 8.01
C LEU A 44 16.01 -11.66 8.54
N ALA A 45 14.72 -11.74 8.21
CA ALA A 45 13.85 -12.83 8.64
C ALA A 45 14.26 -14.21 8.10
N ASN A 46 15.00 -14.27 6.98
CA ASN A 46 15.65 -15.51 6.52
C ASN A 46 16.88 -15.86 7.37
N LEU A 47 17.61 -14.86 7.85
CA LEU A 47 18.90 -15.00 8.51
C LEU A 47 18.79 -15.21 10.02
N ASP A 48 17.77 -14.65 10.66
CA ASP A 48 17.57 -14.66 12.12
C ASP A 48 16.73 -15.84 12.63
N GLY A 49 16.36 -16.77 11.74
CA GLY A 49 15.54 -17.94 12.06
C GLY A 49 14.03 -17.70 12.08
N THR A 50 13.55 -16.47 11.85
CA THR A 50 12.10 -16.15 11.83
C THR A 50 11.36 -17.01 10.81
N PHE A 51 11.89 -17.16 9.60
CA PHE A 51 11.26 -17.99 8.56
C PHE A 51 11.45 -19.48 8.80
N ALA A 52 12.55 -19.89 9.44
CA ALA A 52 12.78 -21.28 9.82
C ALA A 52 11.77 -21.75 10.90
N ALA A 53 11.33 -20.83 11.76
CA ALA A 53 10.32 -21.07 12.79
C ALA A 53 8.87 -20.97 12.28
N ALA A 54 8.65 -20.69 10.99
CA ALA A 54 7.31 -20.58 10.43
C ALA A 54 6.57 -21.93 10.46
N PRO A 55 5.21 -21.94 10.54
CA PRO A 55 4.44 -23.17 10.56
C PRO A 55 4.75 -24.10 9.39
N ALA A 56 4.84 -25.41 9.66
CA ALA A 56 5.13 -26.41 8.64
C ALA A 56 4.14 -26.32 7.45
N GLY A 57 4.67 -26.32 6.23
CA GLY A 57 3.89 -26.19 4.99
C GLY A 57 3.44 -24.76 4.64
N SER A 58 3.80 -23.74 5.45
CA SER A 58 3.52 -22.34 5.13
C SER A 58 4.28 -21.90 3.87
N ARG A 59 3.55 -21.29 2.94
CA ARG A 59 4.13 -20.65 1.73
C ARG A 59 4.44 -19.17 1.95
N THR A 60 4.11 -18.61 3.11
CA THR A 60 4.31 -17.18 3.39
C THR A 60 5.78 -16.75 3.31
N PRO A 61 6.78 -17.54 3.79
CA PRO A 61 8.19 -17.21 3.58
C PRO A 61 8.57 -17.08 2.10
N LEU A 62 8.05 -17.96 1.22
CA LEU A 62 8.26 -17.87 -0.22
C LEU A 62 7.67 -16.57 -0.78
N TRP A 63 6.42 -16.26 -0.42
CA TRP A 63 5.75 -15.04 -0.87
C TRP A 63 6.47 -13.77 -0.41
N LEU A 64 6.94 -13.73 0.83
CA LEU A 64 7.73 -12.61 1.35
C LEU A 64 9.05 -12.47 0.57
N ASN A 65 9.75 -13.56 0.26
CA ASN A 65 10.99 -13.49 -0.53
C ASN A 65 10.74 -12.99 -1.97
N ILE A 66 9.68 -13.45 -2.64
CA ILE A 66 9.25 -12.91 -3.95
C ILE A 66 8.95 -11.41 -3.81
N GLN A 67 8.21 -11.02 -2.76
CA GLN A 67 7.90 -9.63 -2.49
C GLN A 67 9.17 -8.79 -2.27
N ALA A 68 10.17 -9.29 -1.52
CA ALA A 68 11.44 -8.61 -1.30
C ALA A 68 12.22 -8.38 -2.60
N ALA A 69 12.22 -9.35 -3.52
CA ALA A 69 12.84 -9.19 -4.84
C ALA A 69 12.14 -8.09 -5.65
N LEU A 70 10.80 -8.09 -5.68
CA LEU A 70 10.02 -7.06 -6.38
C LEU A 70 10.20 -5.67 -5.76
N ILE A 71 10.21 -5.59 -4.43
CA ILE A 71 10.45 -4.34 -3.69
C ILE A 71 11.86 -3.81 -3.99
N THR A 72 12.88 -4.68 -3.98
CA THR A 72 14.26 -4.31 -4.31
C THR A 72 14.36 -3.73 -5.73
N ALA A 73 13.70 -4.36 -6.71
CA ALA A 73 13.62 -3.82 -8.06
C ALA A 73 12.92 -2.45 -8.10
N GLY A 74 11.82 -2.29 -7.37
CA GLY A 74 11.12 -1.00 -7.20
C GLY A 74 12.00 0.09 -6.58
N THR A 75 12.76 -0.25 -5.54
CA THR A 75 13.74 0.63 -4.89
C THR A 75 14.80 1.10 -5.88
N ALA A 76 15.39 0.18 -6.66
CA ALA A 76 16.36 0.53 -7.69
C ALA A 76 15.77 1.48 -8.75
N LEU A 77 14.52 1.24 -9.18
CA LEU A 77 13.83 2.13 -10.12
C LEU A 77 13.56 3.52 -9.53
N LEU A 78 13.19 3.61 -8.25
CA LEU A 78 13.00 4.90 -7.58
C LEU A 78 14.31 5.68 -7.49
N LEU A 79 15.40 5.03 -7.09
CA LEU A 79 16.73 5.64 -7.04
C LEU A 79 17.15 6.14 -8.43
N TRP A 80 16.96 5.32 -9.46
CA TRP A 80 17.23 5.71 -10.85
C TRP A 80 16.37 6.89 -11.35
N SER A 81 15.19 7.08 -10.76
CA SER A 81 14.30 8.20 -11.13
C SER A 81 14.72 9.55 -10.53
N ILE A 82 15.58 9.57 -9.49
CA ILE A 82 15.93 10.79 -8.75
C ILE A 82 16.54 11.87 -9.65
N PRO A 83 17.60 11.61 -10.45
CA PRO A 83 18.17 12.64 -11.33
C PRO A 83 17.17 13.17 -12.36
N LYS A 84 16.20 12.32 -12.77
CA LYS A 84 15.16 12.70 -13.74
C LYS A 84 14.16 13.70 -13.15
N GLN A 85 14.01 13.77 -11.83
CA GLN A 85 13.10 14.74 -11.19
C GLN A 85 13.55 16.19 -11.41
N PHE A 86 14.85 16.43 -11.53
CA PHE A 86 15.45 17.76 -11.77
C PHE A 86 15.34 18.21 -13.23
N ARG A 87 15.23 17.27 -14.16
CA ARG A 87 15.05 17.57 -15.60
C ARG A 87 13.58 17.73 -15.99
N ARG A 88 12.65 17.38 -15.10
CA ARG A 88 11.21 17.42 -15.36
C ARG A 88 10.67 18.85 -15.18
N VAL A 89 10.06 19.39 -16.24
CA VAL A 89 9.28 20.63 -16.17
C VAL A 89 8.02 20.39 -15.31
N ALA A 90 7.86 21.16 -14.25
CA ALA A 90 6.73 21.03 -13.34
C ALA A 90 5.47 21.64 -13.97
N ALA A 91 4.52 20.79 -14.38
CA ALA A 91 3.19 21.26 -14.75
C ALA A 91 2.44 21.76 -13.51
N HIS A 92 1.62 22.82 -13.68
CA HIS A 92 0.69 23.23 -12.64
C HIS A 92 -0.28 22.09 -12.33
N VAL A 93 -0.40 21.72 -11.05
CA VAL A 93 -1.33 20.68 -10.60
C VAL A 93 -2.49 21.38 -9.87
N PRO A 94 -3.72 21.34 -10.41
CA PRO A 94 -4.86 21.92 -9.74
C PRO A 94 -5.13 21.18 -8.42
N LEU A 95 -5.73 21.85 -7.45
CA LEU A 95 -6.05 21.23 -6.15
C LEU A 95 -6.96 19.99 -6.31
N ARG A 96 -8.01 20.14 -7.12
CA ARG A 96 -9.01 19.11 -7.44
C ARG A 96 -8.84 18.61 -8.87
N GLY A 97 -9.39 17.44 -9.16
CA GLY A 97 -9.38 16.85 -10.50
C GLY A 97 -10.07 17.73 -11.56
N THR A 98 -9.57 17.64 -12.78
CA THR A 98 -10.15 18.23 -14.00
C THR A 98 -10.35 17.11 -15.03
N PRO A 99 -11.13 17.34 -16.11
CA PRO A 99 -11.25 16.37 -17.21
C PRO A 99 -9.91 16.02 -17.89
N LEU A 100 -8.87 16.84 -17.71
CA LEU A 100 -7.55 16.64 -18.33
C LEU A 100 -6.51 16.05 -17.37
N ALA A 101 -6.65 16.27 -16.06
CA ALA A 101 -5.65 15.85 -15.09
C ALA A 101 -6.22 15.57 -13.71
N TYR A 102 -5.69 14.53 -13.05
CA TYR A 102 -5.88 14.32 -11.62
C TYR A 102 -5.25 15.46 -10.81
N GLY A 103 -6.01 16.00 -9.85
CA GLY A 103 -5.56 17.08 -8.97
C GLY A 103 -4.69 16.60 -7.80
N ALA A 104 -4.19 17.55 -7.02
CA ALA A 104 -3.29 17.30 -5.90
C ALA A 104 -3.91 16.37 -4.84
N ILE A 105 -5.20 16.55 -4.51
CA ILE A 105 -5.90 15.72 -3.52
C ILE A 105 -5.99 14.25 -3.97
N THR A 106 -6.41 14.01 -5.22
CA THR A 106 -6.50 12.64 -5.76
C THR A 106 -5.15 11.93 -5.80
N ARG A 107 -4.08 12.66 -6.11
CA ARG A 107 -2.71 12.14 -6.11
C ARG A 107 -2.21 11.89 -4.69
N ALA A 108 -2.48 12.78 -3.74
CA ALA A 108 -2.12 12.61 -2.34
C ALA A 108 -2.80 11.36 -1.74
N LEU A 109 -4.12 11.21 -1.95
CA LEU A 109 -4.85 10.01 -1.54
C LEU A 109 -4.30 8.73 -2.20
N HIS A 110 -3.86 8.81 -3.46
CA HIS A 110 -3.24 7.68 -4.15
C HIS A 110 -1.95 7.24 -3.46
N TRP A 111 -1.01 8.17 -3.27
CA TRP A 111 0.29 7.84 -2.71
C TRP A 111 0.21 7.44 -1.25
N ALA A 112 -0.61 8.12 -0.45
CA ALA A 112 -0.86 7.71 0.94
C ALA A 112 -1.45 6.29 1.00
N GLY A 113 -2.48 6.01 0.19
CA GLY A 113 -3.09 4.68 0.11
C GLY A 113 -2.11 3.61 -0.34
N ALA A 114 -1.34 3.85 -1.41
CA ALA A 114 -0.35 2.91 -1.92
C ALA A 114 0.73 2.61 -0.87
N THR A 115 1.24 3.62 -0.17
CA THR A 115 2.22 3.44 0.91
C THR A 115 1.67 2.56 2.03
N LEU A 116 0.46 2.85 2.52
CA LEU A 116 -0.12 2.10 3.63
C LEU A 116 -0.58 0.69 3.23
N VAL A 117 -1.06 0.49 2.00
CA VAL A 117 -1.41 -0.85 1.48
C VAL A 117 -0.16 -1.73 1.42
N ILE A 118 0.95 -1.22 0.86
CA ILE A 118 2.21 -1.99 0.80
C ILE A 118 2.70 -2.32 2.21
N ALA A 119 2.66 -1.37 3.14
CA ALA A 119 3.04 -1.61 4.53
C ALA A 119 2.14 -2.64 5.23
N ALA A 120 0.81 -2.47 5.18
CA ALA A 120 -0.14 -3.37 5.81
C ALA A 120 -0.06 -4.79 5.24
N PHE A 121 0.12 -4.92 3.93
CA PHE A 121 0.27 -6.20 3.26
C PHE A 121 1.49 -6.95 3.80
N THR A 122 2.66 -6.31 3.84
CA THR A 122 3.88 -6.93 4.38
C THR A 122 3.74 -7.27 5.86
N ILE A 123 3.24 -6.35 6.68
CA ILE A 123 3.07 -6.58 8.14
C ILE A 123 2.09 -7.73 8.39
N GLY A 124 0.99 -7.82 7.63
CA GLY A 124 0.01 -8.90 7.77
C GLY A 124 0.61 -10.29 7.52
N GLN A 125 1.52 -10.39 6.56
CA GLN A 125 2.26 -11.63 6.29
C GLN A 125 3.19 -11.99 7.46
N PHE A 126 3.89 -11.01 8.05
CA PHE A 126 4.68 -11.22 9.27
C PHE A 126 3.82 -11.68 10.46
N VAL A 127 2.65 -11.09 10.69
CA VAL A 127 1.69 -11.53 11.72
C VAL A 127 1.29 -13.01 11.52
N GLY A 128 1.20 -13.45 10.26
CA GLY A 128 0.85 -14.82 9.90
C GLY A 128 1.94 -15.85 10.12
N ILE A 129 3.23 -15.46 10.12
CA ILE A 129 4.36 -16.39 10.34
C ILE A 129 4.93 -16.34 11.75
N LEU A 130 4.83 -15.20 12.43
CA LEU A 130 5.32 -15.07 13.79
C LEU A 130 4.49 -15.96 14.71
N ALA A 131 5.16 -16.74 15.55
CA ALA A 131 4.51 -17.60 16.52
C ALA A 131 3.63 -16.77 17.47
N PRO A 132 2.46 -17.28 17.91
CA PRO A 132 1.58 -16.56 18.84
C PRO A 132 2.29 -16.08 20.12
N ALA A 133 3.28 -16.82 20.60
CA ALA A 133 4.07 -16.49 21.79
C ALA A 133 5.20 -15.46 21.52
N ASN A 134 5.50 -15.12 20.26
CA ASN A 134 6.53 -14.14 19.95
C ASN A 134 6.03 -12.73 20.37
N PRO A 135 6.75 -12.02 21.26
CA PRO A 135 6.29 -10.74 21.80
C PRO A 135 6.10 -9.66 20.71
N ILE A 136 6.92 -9.67 19.66
CA ILE A 136 6.86 -8.69 18.56
C ILE A 136 5.58 -8.86 17.73
N ARG A 137 4.98 -10.06 17.72
CA ARG A 137 3.75 -10.34 16.98
C ARG A 137 2.60 -9.44 17.41
N ALA A 138 2.48 -9.15 18.70
CA ALA A 138 1.43 -8.28 19.23
C ALA A 138 1.58 -6.85 18.69
N GLU A 139 2.80 -6.33 18.62
CA GLU A 139 3.09 -5.01 18.04
C GLU A 139 2.78 -4.95 16.54
N PHE A 140 3.18 -5.99 15.79
CA PHE A 140 2.88 -6.11 14.37
C PHE A 140 1.37 -6.20 14.12
N LEU A 141 0.64 -6.97 14.93
CA LEU A 141 -0.81 -7.06 14.84
C LEU A 141 -1.48 -5.72 15.13
N ALA A 142 -1.08 -5.03 16.20
CA ALA A 142 -1.62 -3.71 16.52
C ALA A 142 -1.35 -2.70 15.39
N ALA A 143 -0.14 -2.70 14.82
CA ALA A 143 0.20 -1.87 13.68
C ALA A 143 -0.61 -2.22 12.42
N HIS A 144 -0.76 -3.51 12.11
CA HIS A 144 -1.52 -4.00 10.97
C HIS A 144 -2.99 -3.56 11.05
N LEU A 145 -3.62 -3.71 12.22
CA LEU A 145 -5.00 -3.30 12.45
C LEU A 145 -5.17 -1.79 12.25
N ALA A 146 -4.32 -0.98 12.88
CA ALA A 146 -4.41 0.46 12.78
C ALA A 146 -4.14 0.97 11.34
N ILE A 147 -3.10 0.45 10.67
CA ILE A 147 -2.80 0.80 9.28
C ILE A 147 -3.93 0.32 8.36
N GLY A 148 -4.49 -0.87 8.57
CA GLY A 148 -5.65 -1.38 7.84
C GLY A 148 -6.87 -0.46 7.99
N GLY A 149 -7.11 0.04 9.20
CA GLY A 149 -8.12 1.06 9.46
C GLY A 149 -7.88 2.36 8.66
N ALA A 150 -6.63 2.84 8.63
CA ALA A 150 -6.27 4.01 7.84
C ALA A 150 -6.43 3.77 6.32
N VAL A 151 -6.04 2.60 5.82
CA VAL A 151 -6.27 2.17 4.43
C VAL A 151 -7.76 2.18 4.11
N PHE A 152 -8.61 1.70 5.02
CA PHE A 152 -10.05 1.68 4.82
C PHE A 152 -10.59 3.11 4.64
N LEU A 153 -10.29 4.01 5.58
CA LEU A 153 -10.73 5.41 5.51
C LEU A 153 -10.20 6.14 4.26
N LEU A 154 -8.93 5.93 3.91
CA LEU A 154 -8.34 6.51 2.69
C LEU A 154 -8.99 5.97 1.41
N THR A 155 -9.35 4.69 1.40
CA THR A 155 -10.04 4.07 0.26
C THR A 155 -11.44 4.66 0.10
N LEU A 156 -12.19 4.82 1.19
CA LEU A 156 -13.49 5.49 1.17
C LEU A 156 -13.37 6.95 0.71
N ALA A 157 -12.40 7.70 1.23
CA ALA A 157 -12.13 9.08 0.81
C ALA A 157 -11.75 9.16 -0.68
N ARG A 158 -10.99 8.19 -1.18
CA ARG A 158 -10.60 8.10 -2.60
C ARG A 158 -11.79 7.75 -3.51
N MET A 159 -12.66 6.85 -3.08
CA MET A 159 -13.90 6.53 -3.79
C MET A 159 -14.82 7.75 -3.83
N PHE A 160 -15.02 8.43 -2.69
CA PHE A 160 -15.78 9.67 -2.63
C PHE A 160 -15.23 10.74 -3.56
N GLU A 161 -13.92 10.99 -3.52
CA GLU A 161 -13.27 11.98 -4.41
C GLU A 161 -13.48 11.62 -5.89
N ARG A 162 -13.44 10.33 -6.24
CA ARG A 162 -13.70 9.87 -7.60
C ARG A 162 -15.15 10.03 -8.03
N LEU A 163 -16.11 9.95 -7.12
CA LEU A 163 -17.53 10.15 -7.40
C LEU A 163 -17.87 11.62 -7.63
N VAL A 164 -17.23 12.53 -6.87
CA VAL A 164 -17.60 13.96 -6.87
C VAL A 164 -16.70 14.83 -7.75
N LYS A 165 -15.65 14.28 -8.37
CA LYS A 165 -14.72 15.02 -9.25
C LYS A 165 -14.51 14.35 -10.61
N PRO A 166 -14.34 15.15 -11.67
CA PRO A 166 -14.00 14.61 -12.98
C PRO A 166 -12.62 13.93 -12.93
N ALA A 167 -12.50 12.85 -13.71
CA ALA A 167 -11.26 12.14 -13.94
C ALA A 167 -10.93 12.15 -15.43
N PRO A 168 -9.64 12.11 -15.81
CA PRO A 168 -9.25 11.98 -17.21
C PRO A 168 -9.90 10.76 -17.88
N PRO A 169 -10.28 10.87 -19.17
CA PRO A 169 -10.85 9.75 -19.90
C PRO A 169 -9.86 8.58 -19.91
N ASN A 170 -10.39 7.38 -19.67
CA ASN A 170 -9.63 6.14 -19.64
C ASN A 170 -10.41 5.05 -20.37
N LYS A 171 -9.69 4.00 -20.77
CA LYS A 171 -10.34 2.84 -21.38
C LYS A 171 -11.12 2.04 -20.34
N THR A 172 -12.16 1.33 -20.76
CA THR A 172 -13.04 0.53 -19.89
C THR A 172 -12.26 -0.44 -19.01
N GLU A 173 -11.18 -1.07 -19.51
CA GLU A 173 -10.39 -2.03 -18.75
C GLU A 173 -9.69 -1.37 -17.55
N VAL A 174 -9.30 -0.10 -17.69
CA VAL A 174 -8.71 0.69 -16.59
C VAL A 174 -9.76 0.97 -15.53
N HIS A 175 -11.01 1.26 -15.92
CA HIS A 175 -12.11 1.44 -14.98
C HIS A 175 -12.40 0.15 -14.20
N ILE A 176 -12.48 -0.98 -14.89
CA ILE A 176 -12.68 -2.30 -14.28
C ILE A 176 -11.55 -2.61 -13.28
N ALA A 177 -10.30 -2.43 -13.67
CA ALA A 177 -9.16 -2.70 -12.79
C ALA A 177 -9.20 -1.86 -11.51
N HIS A 178 -9.53 -0.56 -11.60
CA HIS A 178 -9.67 0.29 -10.42
C HIS A 178 -10.87 -0.09 -9.56
N PHE A 179 -12.00 -0.44 -10.16
CA PHE A 179 -13.18 -0.90 -9.44
C PHE A 179 -12.86 -2.17 -8.64
N LEU A 180 -12.25 -3.17 -9.28
CA LEU A 180 -11.85 -4.42 -8.62
C LEU A 180 -10.83 -4.17 -7.50
N LEU A 181 -9.88 -3.24 -7.69
CA LEU A 181 -8.96 -2.83 -6.63
C LEU A 181 -9.69 -2.20 -5.43
N TYR A 182 -10.65 -1.30 -5.67
CA TYR A 182 -11.44 -0.73 -4.57
C TYR A 182 -12.26 -1.79 -3.85
N ALA A 183 -12.88 -2.71 -4.59
CA ALA A 183 -13.65 -3.80 -4.03
C ALA A 183 -12.78 -4.73 -3.16
N VAL A 184 -11.62 -5.18 -3.67
CA VAL A 184 -10.77 -6.11 -2.91
C VAL A 184 -10.13 -5.45 -1.69
N ILE A 185 -9.70 -4.18 -1.78
CA ILE A 185 -9.12 -3.46 -0.63
C ILE A 185 -10.19 -3.26 0.44
N THR A 186 -11.40 -2.85 0.04
CA THR A 186 -12.54 -2.68 0.95
C THR A 186 -12.92 -4.00 1.61
N ALA A 187 -13.06 -5.08 0.84
CA ALA A 187 -13.36 -6.41 1.36
C ALA A 187 -12.28 -6.91 2.33
N THR A 188 -11.00 -6.62 2.05
CA THR A 188 -9.88 -6.99 2.93
C THR A 188 -10.01 -6.25 4.27
N CYS A 189 -10.33 -4.95 4.27
CA CYS A 189 -10.51 -4.18 5.50
C CYS A 189 -11.74 -4.66 6.30
N VAL A 190 -12.87 -4.87 5.61
CA VAL A 190 -14.11 -5.37 6.22
C VAL A 190 -13.92 -6.74 6.86
N THR A 191 -13.27 -7.67 6.16
CA THR A 191 -12.98 -9.00 6.71
C THR A 191 -12.00 -8.93 7.89
N GLY A 192 -11.03 -8.02 7.88
CA GLY A 192 -10.14 -7.77 9.02
C GLY A 192 -10.89 -7.24 10.25
N LEU A 193 -11.80 -6.27 10.06
CA LEU A 193 -12.66 -5.75 11.14
C LEU A 193 -13.65 -6.79 11.68
N ALA A 194 -14.08 -7.74 10.85
CA ALA A 194 -14.95 -8.85 11.27
C ALA A 194 -14.19 -9.97 12.01
N MET A 195 -12.86 -9.97 11.99
CA MET A 195 -12.03 -10.93 12.74
C MET A 195 -11.68 -10.46 14.15
N VAL A 196 -11.75 -9.15 14.41
CA VAL A 196 -11.37 -8.58 15.71
C VAL A 196 -12.56 -8.48 16.67
N LYS A 197 -12.30 -8.71 17.96
CA LYS A 197 -13.31 -8.64 19.02
C LYS A 197 -13.35 -7.29 19.74
N ALA A 198 -12.32 -6.46 19.55
CA ALA A 198 -12.15 -5.18 20.23
C ALA A 198 -11.99 -4.05 19.20
N PRO A 199 -12.52 -2.85 19.49
CA PRO A 199 -12.39 -1.70 18.59
C PRO A 199 -10.95 -1.45 18.18
N VAL A 200 -10.72 -1.26 16.89
CA VAL A 200 -9.40 -0.90 16.36
C VAL A 200 -9.11 0.55 16.70
N ASP A 201 -7.97 0.78 17.35
CA ASP A 201 -7.49 2.13 17.67
C ASP A 201 -6.62 2.69 16.54
N LEU A 202 -7.12 3.74 15.89
CA LEU A 202 -6.39 4.54 14.92
C LEU A 202 -6.07 5.91 15.52
N MET A 203 -5.04 5.96 16.36
CA MET A 203 -4.55 7.20 17.00
C MET A 203 -5.64 7.97 17.78
N GLY A 204 -6.45 7.25 18.56
CA GLY A 204 -7.55 7.81 19.34
C GLY A 204 -8.91 7.69 18.65
N LEU A 205 -8.96 7.50 17.32
CA LEU A 205 -10.19 7.15 16.62
C LEU A 205 -10.46 5.66 16.78
N LYS A 206 -11.55 5.31 17.49
CA LYS A 206 -12.01 3.92 17.61
C LYS A 206 -12.89 3.55 16.43
N LEU A 207 -12.44 2.63 15.59
CA LEU A 207 -13.25 2.09 14.51
C LEU A 207 -14.25 1.05 15.06
N PRO A 208 -15.47 0.98 14.50
CA PRO A 208 -16.47 0.03 14.96
C PRO A 208 -16.04 -1.41 14.67
N ASN A 209 -16.43 -2.32 15.55
CA ASN A 209 -16.33 -3.75 15.27
C ASN A 209 -17.43 -4.16 14.30
N LEU A 210 -17.10 -5.04 13.37
CA LEU A 210 -18.09 -5.66 12.49
C LEU A 210 -18.52 -7.02 13.06
N PRO A 211 -19.74 -7.49 12.76
CA PRO A 211 -20.19 -8.81 13.18
C PRO A 211 -19.22 -9.91 12.73
N ALA A 212 -18.86 -10.79 13.66
CA ALA A 212 -17.99 -11.91 13.35
C ALA A 212 -18.67 -12.86 12.36
N THR A 213 -17.88 -13.38 11.41
CA THR A 213 -18.36 -14.35 10.42
C THR A 213 -17.29 -15.40 10.12
N PRO A 214 -17.66 -16.68 9.98
CA PRO A 214 -16.70 -17.77 9.77
C PRO A 214 -15.91 -17.63 8.45
N ILE A 215 -16.44 -16.91 7.46
CA ILE A 215 -15.76 -16.69 6.18
C ILE A 215 -14.70 -15.57 6.24
N ALA A 216 -14.69 -14.72 7.27
CA ALA A 216 -13.79 -13.57 7.33
C ALA A 216 -12.32 -14.01 7.36
N ALA A 217 -11.98 -14.97 8.23
CA ALA A 217 -10.62 -15.47 8.35
C ALA A 217 -10.07 -16.09 7.05
N PRO A 218 -10.73 -17.08 6.40
CA PRO A 218 -10.21 -17.64 5.15
C PRO A 218 -10.15 -16.62 4.01
N LEU A 219 -11.08 -15.66 3.95
CA LEU A 219 -11.01 -14.58 2.96
C LEU A 219 -9.81 -13.66 3.20
N HIS A 220 -9.67 -13.14 4.42
CA HIS A 220 -8.64 -12.17 4.78
C HIS A 220 -7.23 -12.76 4.74
N GLN A 221 -7.07 -14.01 5.17
CA GLN A 221 -5.75 -14.64 5.31
C GLN A 221 -5.28 -15.37 4.04
N ARG A 222 -6.18 -15.71 3.10
CA ARG A 222 -5.84 -16.53 1.93
C ARG A 222 -6.33 -15.96 0.62
N ALA A 223 -7.64 -15.80 0.44
CA ALA A 223 -8.20 -15.47 -0.87
C ALA A 223 -7.94 -14.02 -1.29
N LEU A 224 -8.28 -13.06 -0.43
CA LEU A 224 -8.19 -11.63 -0.75
C LEU A 224 -6.75 -11.14 -0.94
N PRO A 225 -5.73 -11.56 -0.15
CA PRO A 225 -4.35 -11.18 -0.38
C PRO A 225 -3.82 -11.61 -1.76
N VAL A 226 -4.18 -12.81 -2.21
CA VAL A 226 -3.78 -13.31 -3.54
C VAL A 226 -4.45 -12.49 -4.64
N ILE A 227 -5.77 -12.25 -4.53
CA ILE A 227 -6.49 -11.42 -5.50
C ILE A 227 -5.92 -10.00 -5.53
N LEU A 228 -5.65 -9.40 -4.37
CA LEU A 228 -5.02 -8.09 -4.25
C LEU A 228 -3.65 -8.06 -4.92
N ALA A 229 -2.79 -9.06 -4.68
CA ALA A 229 -1.47 -9.13 -5.29
C ALA A 229 -1.55 -9.21 -6.83
N LEU A 230 -2.46 -10.03 -7.37
CA LEU A 230 -2.66 -10.15 -8.81
C LEU A 230 -3.18 -8.85 -9.44
N LEU A 231 -4.19 -8.22 -8.83
CA LEU A 231 -4.74 -6.94 -9.31
C LEU A 231 -3.71 -5.81 -9.19
N PHE A 232 -2.91 -5.80 -8.12
CA PHE A 232 -1.82 -4.85 -7.94
C PHE A 232 -0.74 -5.02 -9.03
N ALA A 233 -0.36 -6.26 -9.34
CA ALA A 233 0.58 -6.55 -10.43
C ALA A 233 0.05 -6.08 -11.79
N LEU A 234 -1.22 -6.35 -12.09
CA LEU A 234 -1.87 -5.88 -13.32
C LEU A 234 -1.92 -4.34 -13.39
N HIS A 235 -2.24 -3.68 -12.27
CA HIS A 235 -2.24 -2.23 -12.15
C HIS A 235 -0.85 -1.64 -12.41
N LEU A 236 0.19 -2.20 -11.79
CA LEU A 236 1.57 -1.76 -11.97
C LEU A 236 2.04 -1.95 -13.42
N TYR A 237 1.72 -3.09 -14.04
CA TYR A 237 2.00 -3.33 -15.45
C TYR A 237 1.34 -2.29 -16.35
N GLY A 238 0.05 -1.99 -16.11
CA GLY A 238 -0.68 -0.96 -16.84
C GLY A 238 -0.04 0.43 -16.72
N ALA A 239 0.40 0.80 -15.51
CA ALA A 239 1.08 2.07 -15.26
C ALA A 239 2.42 2.17 -16.03
N VAL A 240 3.26 1.13 -15.97
CA VAL A 240 4.55 1.08 -16.69
C VAL A 240 4.34 1.14 -18.20
N LYS A 241 3.36 0.40 -18.72
CA LYS A 241 3.00 0.41 -20.15
C LYS A 241 2.54 1.79 -20.60
N SER A 242 1.77 2.50 -19.78
CA SER A 242 1.32 3.86 -20.08
C SER A 242 2.47 4.85 -20.15
N ILE A 243 3.45 4.75 -19.23
CA ILE A 243 4.63 5.62 -19.21
C ILE A 243 5.45 5.44 -20.49
N ARG A 244 5.67 4.20 -20.94
CA ARG A 244 6.43 3.91 -22.16
C ARG A 244 5.79 4.49 -23.43
N ARG A 245 4.46 4.60 -23.47
CA ARG A 245 3.73 5.19 -24.61
C ARG A 245 3.86 6.70 -24.68
N MET A 246 3.98 7.39 -23.54
CA MET A 246 4.18 8.84 -23.50
C MET A 246 5.62 9.26 -23.83
N ALA A 247 6.57 8.33 -23.79
CA ALA A 247 7.98 8.57 -24.08
C ALA A 247 8.37 8.28 -25.54
N ARG A 248 7.41 7.83 -26.36
CA ARG A 248 7.54 7.66 -27.82
C ARG A 248 6.78 8.78 -28.50
#